data_AF-A0A0Q4SDM3-F1
#
_entry.id   AF-A0A0Q4SDM3-F1
#
_cell.length_a   1.000
_cell.length_b   1.000
_cell.length_c   1.000
_cell.angle_alpha   90.00
_cell.angle_beta   90.00
_cell.angle_gamma   90.00
#
_symmetry.space_group_name_H-M   'P 1'
#
loop_
_entity.id
_entity.type
_entity.pdbx_description
1 polymer ?
#
loop_
_entity_poly.entity_id
_entity_poly.type
_entity_poly.pdbx_seq_one_letter_code
_entity_poly.pdbx_strand_id
1 'polypeptide(L)'
;MKYKYNFRPAYKSQELLIEIFSGAENEDFISDFLNAISEINPKVESIKNLWMNDEDLFEITSDSGFFLLSKDIWDLAFIMSEENQECIHKINSILSEDKNFQKIEVNFEDYK
;
A
#
# COMPACT_ATOMS: atom_id res chain seq x y z
N MET A 1 -13.44 9.29 6.31
CA MET A 1 -12.15 8.64 6.02
C MET A 1 -12.01 7.47 6.96
N LYS A 2 -11.88 6.27 6.38
CA LYS A 2 -11.78 4.97 7.04
C LYS A 2 -10.32 4.56 7.26
N TYR A 3 -9.42 5.02 6.38
CA TYR A 3 -8.00 4.68 6.39
C TYR A 3 -7.14 5.94 6.45
N LYS A 4 -6.00 5.88 7.14
CA LYS A 4 -4.96 6.91 7.09
C LYS A 4 -3.66 6.31 6.61
N TYR A 5 -2.97 7.06 5.75
CA TYR A 5 -1.74 6.58 5.14
C TYR A 5 -0.66 7.65 5.01
N ASN A 6 0.58 7.19 4.97
CA ASN A 6 1.74 7.99 4.62
C ASN A 6 2.23 7.58 3.23
N PHE A 7 2.65 8.56 2.43
CA PHE A 7 3.44 8.31 1.23
C PHE A 7 4.86 8.78 1.51
N ARG A 8 5.79 7.85 1.64
CA ARG A 8 7.09 8.11 2.28
C ARG A 8 8.19 7.19 1.78
N PRO A 9 9.47 7.54 1.99
CA PRO A 9 10.57 6.61 1.75
C PRO A 9 10.47 5.36 2.62
N ALA A 10 10.87 4.22 2.06
CA ALA A 10 11.19 3.04 2.85
C ALA A 10 12.43 3.31 3.72
N TYR A 11 12.55 2.60 4.84
CA TYR A 11 13.63 2.87 5.81
C TYR A 11 15.01 2.68 5.16
N LYS A 12 15.86 3.71 5.23
CA LYS A 12 17.20 3.72 4.59
C LYS A 12 17.17 3.48 3.07
N SER A 13 16.05 3.78 2.41
CA SER A 13 15.90 3.69 0.95
C SER A 13 15.46 5.04 0.38
N GLN A 14 15.71 5.24 -0.91
CA GLN A 14 15.12 6.34 -1.68
C GLN A 14 13.81 5.94 -2.37
N GLU A 15 13.49 4.63 -2.37
CA GLU A 15 12.22 4.13 -2.90
C GLU A 15 11.07 4.51 -1.97
N LEU A 16 9.97 4.94 -2.59
CA LEU A 16 8.77 5.32 -1.90
C LEU A 16 7.86 4.10 -1.74
N LEU A 17 7.14 4.10 -0.63
CA LEU A 17 6.06 3.17 -0.34
C LEU A 17 4.85 3.93 0.19
N ILE A 18 3.72 3.25 0.21
CA ILE A 18 2.52 3.69 0.91
C ILE A 18 2.38 2.85 2.16
N GLU A 19 2.32 3.50 3.31
CA GLU A 19 2.11 2.87 4.61
C GLU A 19 0.70 3.22 5.09
N ILE A 20 -0.17 2.23 5.19
CA ILE A 20 -1.46 2.35 5.89
C ILE A 20 -1.18 2.07 7.36
N PHE A 21 -1.32 3.09 8.21
CA PHE A 21 -1.02 3.00 9.64
C PHE A 21 -2.27 3.08 10.53
N SER A 22 -3.45 3.19 9.92
CA SER A 22 -4.73 3.19 10.62
C SER A 22 -5.82 2.69 9.68
N GLY A 23 -6.60 1.73 10.14
CA GLY A 23 -7.73 1.13 9.44
C GLY A 23 -7.38 -0.17 8.70
N ALA A 24 -6.10 -0.54 8.55
CA ALA A 24 -5.71 -1.78 7.88
C ALA A 24 -6.16 -3.04 8.65
N GLU A 25 -6.44 -2.93 9.95
CA GLU A 25 -7.05 -3.96 10.79
C GLU A 25 -8.45 -4.38 10.34
N ASN A 26 -9.13 -3.51 9.57
CA ASN A 26 -10.50 -3.74 9.15
C ASN A 26 -10.58 -4.91 8.16
N GLU A 27 -11.52 -5.84 8.37
CA GLU A 27 -11.72 -7.01 7.50
C GLU A 27 -11.98 -6.61 6.03
N ASP A 28 -12.58 -5.45 5.79
CA ASP A 28 -12.84 -4.94 4.45
C ASP A 28 -11.65 -4.19 3.83
N PHE A 29 -10.51 -4.05 4.53
CA PHE A 29 -9.40 -3.23 4.04
C PHE A 29 -8.92 -3.64 2.64
N ILE A 30 -8.73 -4.94 2.41
CA ILE A 30 -8.24 -5.43 1.11
C ILE A 30 -9.25 -5.13 0.00
N SER A 31 -10.55 -5.35 0.24
CA SER A 31 -11.58 -5.10 -0.76
C SER A 31 -11.75 -3.60 -1.01
N ASP A 32 -11.74 -2.76 0.03
CA ASP A 32 -11.82 -1.31 -0.10
C ASP A 32 -10.58 -0.73 -0.82
N PHE A 33 -9.38 -1.24 -0.55
CA PHE A 33 -8.17 -0.86 -1.26
C PHE A 33 -8.26 -1.22 -2.75
N LEU A 34 -8.56 -2.48 -3.08
CA LEU A 34 -8.69 -2.93 -4.47
C LEU A 34 -9.80 -2.16 -5.23
N ASN A 35 -10.89 -1.83 -4.56
CA ASN A 35 -11.96 -1.00 -5.13
C ASN A 35 -11.48 0.44 -5.40
N ALA A 36 -10.74 1.05 -4.47
CA ALA A 36 -10.21 2.40 -4.64
C ALA A 36 -9.28 2.49 -5.85
N ILE A 37 -8.42 1.49 -6.04
CA ILE A 37 -7.49 1.42 -7.19
C ILE A 37 -8.06 0.68 -8.40
N SER A 38 -9.38 0.50 -8.48
CA SER A 38 -10.01 -0.26 -9.59
C SER A 38 -9.72 0.33 -10.97
N GLU A 39 -9.43 1.63 -11.08
CA GLU A 39 -9.09 2.28 -12.36
C GLU A 39 -7.79 1.78 -13.01
N ILE A 40 -6.91 1.12 -12.26
CA ILE A 40 -5.70 0.47 -12.79
C ILE A 40 -5.86 -1.03 -13.00
N ASN A 41 -7.09 -1.56 -12.90
CA ASN A 41 -7.43 -2.98 -13.11
C ASN A 41 -6.53 -3.94 -12.30
N PRO A 42 -6.47 -3.82 -10.96
CA PRO A 42 -5.62 -4.67 -10.15
C PRO A 42 -6.08 -6.13 -10.17
N LYS A 43 -5.13 -7.04 -10.28
CA LYS A 43 -5.33 -8.49 -10.24
C LYS A 43 -4.38 -9.13 -9.24
N VAL A 44 -4.94 -9.74 -8.21
CA VAL A 44 -4.19 -10.54 -7.24
C VAL A 44 -3.73 -11.83 -7.94
N GLU A 45 -2.43 -11.99 -8.11
CA GLU A 45 -1.83 -13.18 -8.74
C GLU A 45 -1.57 -14.28 -7.71
N SER A 46 -1.08 -13.89 -6.52
CA SER A 46 -0.82 -14.83 -5.44
C SER A 46 -0.95 -14.17 -4.07
N ILE A 47 -1.20 -15.02 -3.06
CA ILE A 47 -1.18 -14.62 -1.65
C ILE A 47 -0.20 -15.57 -0.96
N LYS A 48 0.85 -15.01 -0.37
CA LYS A 48 1.87 -15.74 0.38
C LYS A 48 1.68 -15.42 1.86
N ASN A 49 1.37 -16.45 2.64
CA ASN A 49 1.42 -16.35 4.10
C ASN A 49 2.90 -16.43 4.50
N LEU A 50 3.47 -15.31 4.95
CA LEU A 50 4.82 -15.24 5.51
C LEU A 50 4.75 -15.61 7.00
N TRP A 51 4.63 -16.92 7.25
CA TRP A 51 4.47 -17.51 8.59
C TRP A 51 5.56 -17.10 9.60
N MET A 52 6.73 -16.65 9.14
CA MET A 52 7.80 -16.17 10.03
C MET A 52 7.54 -14.77 10.60
N ASN A 53 6.68 -13.97 9.95
CA ASN A 53 6.40 -12.57 10.28
C ASN A 53 4.93 -12.33 10.66
N ASP A 54 4.08 -13.36 10.67
CA ASP A 54 2.62 -13.23 10.79
C ASP A 54 2.06 -12.19 9.80
N GLU A 55 2.43 -12.34 8.52
CA GLU A 55 2.18 -11.35 7.48
C GLU A 55 1.62 -12.01 6.22
N ASP A 56 0.57 -11.42 5.66
CA ASP A 56 0.05 -11.79 4.34
C ASP A 56 0.66 -10.88 3.28
N LEU A 57 1.36 -11.49 2.32
CA LEU A 57 1.93 -10.81 1.17
C LEU A 57 1.10 -11.10 -0.09
N PHE A 58 0.48 -10.07 -0.63
CA PHE A 58 -0.29 -10.10 -1.86
C PHE A 58 0.58 -9.63 -3.02
N GLU A 59 0.70 -10.48 -4.05
CA GLU A 59 1.35 -10.15 -5.31
C GLU A 59 0.29 -9.67 -6.29
N ILE A 60 0.38 -8.42 -6.74
CA ILE A 60 -0.67 -7.78 -7.53
C ILE A 60 -0.09 -7.22 -8.82
N THR A 61 -0.72 -7.57 -9.95
CA THR A 61 -0.46 -6.95 -11.25
C THR A 61 -1.56 -5.94 -11.58
N SER A 62 -1.25 -4.92 -12.37
CA SER A 62 -2.19 -3.88 -12.78
C SER A 62 -1.74 -3.27 -14.11
N ASP A 63 -2.59 -2.45 -14.71
CA ASP A 63 -2.22 -1.65 -15.89
C ASP A 63 -1.08 -0.64 -15.60
N SER A 64 -0.88 -0.31 -14.32
CA SER A 64 0.24 0.52 -13.86
C SER A 64 1.48 -0.30 -13.46
N GLY A 65 1.44 -1.63 -13.63
CA GLY A 65 2.52 -2.56 -13.34
C GLY A 65 2.34 -3.39 -12.07
N PHE A 66 3.42 -4.07 -11.67
CA PHE A 66 3.45 -4.97 -10.53
C PHE A 66 3.74 -4.21 -9.22
N PHE A 67 3.05 -4.60 -8.16
CA PHE A 67 3.32 -4.15 -6.81
C PHE A 67 2.96 -5.22 -5.78
N LEU A 68 3.51 -5.05 -4.58
CA LEU A 68 3.24 -5.86 -3.41
C LEU A 68 2.36 -5.07 -2.46
N LEU A 69 1.37 -5.76 -1.88
CA LEU A 69 0.69 -5.30 -0.68
C LEU A 69 1.04 -6.30 0.42
N SER A 70 1.77 -5.87 1.43
CA SER A 70 2.00 -6.69 2.60
C SER A 70 1.18 -6.15 3.77
N LYS A 71 0.51 -7.05 4.48
CA LYS A 71 -0.36 -6.72 5.60
C LYS A 71 0.08 -7.57 6.78
N ASP A 72 0.50 -6.91 7.85
CA ASP A 72 0.89 -7.60 9.08
C ASP A 72 -0.30 -7.71 10.06
N ILE A 73 -0.06 -8.44 11.16
CA ILE A 73 -0.96 -8.55 12.31
C ILE A 73 -0.94 -7.33 13.24
N TRP A 74 -0.06 -6.36 13.01
CA TRP A 74 0.11 -5.15 13.83
C TRP A 74 -0.68 -3.96 13.27
N ASP A 75 -1.68 -4.25 12.45
CA ASP A 75 -2.59 -3.27 11.85
C ASP A 75 -1.90 -2.31 10.86
N LEU A 76 -0.75 -2.71 10.32
CA LEU A 76 -0.06 -2.00 9.26
C LEU A 76 -0.23 -2.72 7.92
N ALA A 77 -0.29 -1.93 6.87
CA ALA A 77 -0.12 -2.46 5.52
C ALA A 77 0.84 -1.59 4.72
N PHE A 78 1.70 -2.22 3.95
CA PHE A 78 2.69 -1.57 3.10
C PHE A 78 2.44 -1.91 1.65
N ILE A 79 2.33 -0.89 0.80
CA ILE A 79 2.29 -1.03 -0.65
C ILE A 79 3.61 -0.56 -1.22
N MET A 80 4.30 -1.44 -1.94
CA MET A 80 5.65 -1.21 -2.45
C MET A 80 5.86 -1.87 -3.81
N SER A 81 6.81 -1.36 -4.59
CA SER A 81 7.22 -1.94 -5.86
C SER A 81 8.71 -1.73 -6.03
N GLU A 82 9.46 -2.83 -6.18
CA GLU A 82 10.93 -2.83 -6.25
C GLU A 82 11.45 -2.12 -7.51
N GLU A 83 10.77 -2.29 -8.66
CA GLU A 83 11.27 -1.78 -9.95
C GLU A 83 10.32 -0.77 -10.61
N ASN A 84 9.18 -0.45 -9.99
CA ASN A 84 8.17 0.41 -10.61
C ASN A 84 7.59 1.45 -9.64
N GLN A 85 8.39 2.49 -9.39
CA GLN A 85 7.97 3.63 -8.56
C GLN A 85 6.83 4.44 -9.20
N GLU A 86 6.70 4.44 -10.53
CA GLU A 86 5.55 5.08 -11.21
C GLU A 86 4.22 4.45 -10.76
N CYS A 87 4.19 3.12 -10.56
CA CYS A 87 3.04 2.41 -10.00
C CYS A 87 2.66 2.95 -8.62
N ILE A 88 3.64 3.12 -7.72
CA ILE A 88 3.40 3.62 -6.37
C ILE A 88 2.92 5.07 -6.38
N HIS A 89 3.52 5.92 -7.22
CA HIS A 89 3.03 7.28 -7.43
C HIS A 89 1.59 7.33 -7.93
N LYS A 90 1.23 6.44 -8.87
CA LYS A 90 -0.13 6.34 -9.41
C LYS A 90 -1.12 5.89 -8.34
N ILE A 91 -0.80 4.86 -7.56
CA ILE A 91 -1.63 4.41 -6.43
C ILE A 91 -1.82 5.56 -5.43
N ASN A 92 -0.75 6.26 -5.04
CA ASN A 92 -0.87 7.41 -4.13
C ASN A 92 -1.78 8.51 -4.69
N SER A 93 -1.69 8.82 -5.99
CA SER A 93 -2.59 9.80 -6.63
C SER A 93 -4.05 9.38 -6.49
N ILE A 94 -4.36 8.11 -6.74
CA ILE A 94 -5.73 7.57 -6.63
C ILE A 94 -6.22 7.65 -5.18
N LEU A 95 -5.43 7.15 -4.23
CA LEU A 95 -5.81 7.16 -2.82
C LEU A 95 -6.00 8.58 -2.27
N SER A 96 -5.27 9.57 -2.79
CA SER A 96 -5.42 10.96 -2.36
C SER A 96 -6.76 11.60 -2.76
N GLU A 97 -7.44 11.03 -3.77
CA GLU A 97 -8.76 11.47 -4.25
C GLU A 97 -9.90 10.61 -3.69
N ASP A 98 -9.59 9.43 -3.13
CA ASP A 98 -10.60 8.53 -2.57
C ASP A 98 -11.10 8.99 -1.19
N LYS A 99 -12.42 9.04 -1.03
CA LYS A 99 -13.10 9.50 0.20
C LYS A 99 -12.80 8.66 1.46
N ASN A 100 -12.38 7.41 1.28
CA ASN A 100 -12.06 6.49 2.37
C ASN A 100 -10.64 6.69 2.87
N PHE A 101 -9.73 7.21 2.06
CA PHE A 101 -8.31 7.34 2.39
C PHE A 101 -7.93 8.78 2.73
N GLN A 102 -7.12 8.94 3.78
CA GLN A 102 -6.57 10.23 4.18
C GLN A 102 -5.05 10.16 4.15
N LYS A 103 -4.43 10.95 3.27
CA LYS A 103 -2.98 11.15 3.29
C LYS A 103 -2.60 12.03 4.47
N ILE A 104 -1.64 11.57 5.28
CA ILE A 104 -0.95 12.37 6.28
C ILE A 104 0.45 12.67 5.76
N GLU A 105 0.81 13.95 5.72
CA GLU A 105 2.14 14.36 5.27
C GLU A 105 3.18 14.04 6.34
N VAL A 106 4.34 13.57 5.90
CA VAL A 106 5.47 13.24 6.76
C VAL A 106 6.72 13.97 6.30
N ASN A 107 7.67 14.17 7.21
CA ASN A 107 8.97 14.69 6.88
C ASN A 107 9.88 13.56 6.37
N PHE A 108 10.34 13.65 5.13
CA PHE A 108 11.17 12.61 4.52
C PHE A 108 12.54 12.45 5.21
N GLU A 109 13.02 13.49 5.91
CA GLU A 109 14.26 13.40 6.68
C GLU A 109 14.19 12.42 7.86
N ASP A 110 12.98 12.10 8.34
CA ASP A 110 12.79 11.17 9.46
C ASP A 110 13.07 9.70 9.07
N TYR A 111 13.26 9.43 7.77
CA TYR A 111 13.43 8.08 7.19
C TYR A 111 14.83 7.80 6.64
N LYS A 112 15.77 8.74 6.82
CA LYS A 112 17.17 8.63 6.39
C LYS A 112 18.07 7.90 7.38
#